data_AF-A0AAV4CP49-F1
#
_entry.id   AF-A0AAV4CP49-F1
#
_cell.length_a   1.000
_cell.length_b   1.000
_cell.length_c   1.000
_cell.angle_alpha   90.00
_cell.angle_beta   90.00
_cell.angle_gamma   90.00
#
_symmetry.space_group_name_H-M   'P 1'
#
loop_
_entity.id
_entity.type
_entity.pdbx_description
1 polymer ?
#
loop_
_entity_poly.entity_id
_entity_poly.type
_entity_poly.pdbx_seq_one_letter_code
_entity_poly.pdbx_strand_id
1 'polypeptide(L)'
;MANKLRTTLQPKHRTLFTQIGRVDGGVQFLVNLRADVLSLTRQRSNSELQAALYQELNLCLRDLLALWFSSNLLDLQRVTWDSPCRLVQKVCEFEAVHVVTSWQDIQRRVGTNRRCYVFTHRCMEGIPVVVLHVALAPEISSCLHSLIDKPSLSDKDVNAVTSSSTSSSSSSTSSSSSSSSSSSSSSTAASASVNDGSEEPAKIQAAVFYSITSTQKGLQGIEMGKYLIKAAVSKLLEEFPHMTQFSSLSPVPGFRDWLLSALKQTAGGY
;
A
#
# COMPACT_ATOMS: atom_id res chain seq x y z
N MET A 1 -13.89 25.99 -38.00
CA MET A 1 -15.01 25.03 -38.00
C MET A 1 -14.84 23.92 -36.96
N ALA A 2 -13.67 23.27 -36.88
CA ALA A 2 -13.40 22.17 -35.93
C ALA A 2 -13.63 22.52 -34.44
N ASN A 3 -13.21 23.70 -33.98
CA ASN A 3 -13.42 24.11 -32.58
C ASN A 3 -14.91 24.25 -32.20
N LYS A 4 -15.76 24.72 -33.13
CA LYS A 4 -17.20 24.86 -32.91
C LYS A 4 -17.87 23.49 -32.78
N LEU A 5 -17.45 22.52 -33.60
CA LEU A 5 -17.92 21.13 -33.47
C LEU A 5 -17.47 20.50 -32.15
N ARG A 6 -16.20 20.69 -31.77
CA ARG A 6 -15.65 20.20 -30.50
C ARG A 6 -16.41 20.76 -29.30
N THR A 7 -16.76 22.05 -29.28
CA THR A 7 -17.53 22.64 -28.19
C THR A 7 -18.97 22.11 -28.13
N THR A 8 -19.61 21.90 -29.28
CA THR A 8 -21.00 21.40 -29.33
C THR A 8 -21.11 19.93 -28.91
N LEU A 9 -20.09 19.12 -29.20
CA LEU A 9 -20.04 17.70 -28.82
C LEU A 9 -19.64 17.47 -27.36
N GLN A 10 -19.26 18.50 -26.60
CA GLN A 10 -18.98 18.32 -25.19
C GLN A 10 -20.27 18.10 -24.41
N PRO A 11 -20.32 17.05 -23.57
CA PRO A 11 -21.52 16.77 -22.81
C PRO A 11 -21.74 17.83 -21.73
N LYS A 12 -23.01 18.16 -21.46
CA LYS A 12 -23.39 19.23 -20.52
C LYS A 12 -22.88 18.99 -19.09
N HIS A 13 -22.84 17.73 -18.65
CA HIS A 13 -22.36 17.37 -17.31
C HIS A 13 -20.86 17.66 -17.12
N ARG A 14 -20.07 17.80 -18.19
CA ARG A 14 -18.66 18.20 -18.10
C ARG A 14 -18.49 19.58 -17.47
N THR A 15 -19.34 20.53 -17.85
CA THR A 15 -19.34 21.88 -17.26
C THR A 15 -19.72 21.84 -15.79
N LEU A 16 -20.73 21.03 -15.45
CA LEU A 16 -21.15 20.82 -14.06
C LEU A 16 -20.01 20.25 -13.21
N PHE A 17 -19.32 19.20 -13.67
CA PHE A 17 -18.18 18.63 -12.93
C PHE A 17 -17.04 19.63 -12.77
N THR A 18 -16.78 20.45 -13.79
CA THR A 18 -15.77 21.51 -13.69
C THR A 18 -16.15 22.57 -12.66
N GLN A 19 -17.45 22.89 -12.51
CA GLN A 19 -17.93 23.81 -11.48
C GLN A 19 -17.85 23.20 -10.09
N ILE A 20 -18.25 21.93 -9.94
CA ILE A 20 -18.15 21.19 -8.66
C ILE A 20 -16.69 21.14 -8.20
N GLY A 21 -15.74 20.87 -9.10
CA GLY A 21 -14.32 20.80 -8.77
C GLY A 21 -13.71 22.11 -8.23
N ARG A 22 -14.39 23.25 -8.39
CA ARG A 22 -13.96 24.55 -7.85
C ARG A 22 -14.42 24.80 -6.41
N VAL A 23 -15.37 24.01 -5.91
CA VAL A 23 -15.89 24.11 -4.55
C VAL A 23 -14.97 23.34 -3.60
N ASP A 24 -14.87 23.79 -2.35
CA ASP A 24 -14.14 23.09 -1.30
C ASP A 24 -14.65 21.65 -1.13
N GLY A 25 -13.74 20.68 -1.15
CA GLY A 25 -14.08 19.25 -1.13
C GLY A 25 -14.71 18.73 -2.43
N GLY A 26 -14.90 19.56 -3.45
CA GLY A 26 -15.53 19.18 -4.72
C GLY A 26 -14.75 18.11 -5.50
N VAL A 27 -13.41 18.15 -5.45
CA VAL A 27 -12.57 17.10 -6.06
C VAL A 27 -12.81 15.74 -5.40
N GLN A 28 -12.83 15.70 -4.06
CA GLN A 28 -13.11 14.47 -3.32
C GLN A 28 -14.52 13.95 -3.62
N PHE A 29 -15.50 14.84 -3.71
CA PHE A 29 -16.86 14.47 -4.13
C PHE A 29 -16.87 13.81 -5.51
N LEU A 30 -16.15 14.38 -6.50
CA LEU A 30 -16.10 13.82 -7.86
C LEU A 30 -15.38 12.47 -7.93
N VAL A 31 -14.37 12.26 -7.08
CA VAL A 31 -13.73 10.95 -6.91
C VAL A 31 -14.73 9.93 -6.36
N ASN A 32 -15.48 10.28 -5.32
CA ASN A 32 -16.52 9.41 -4.75
C ASN A 32 -17.63 9.13 -5.77
N LEU A 33 -18.12 10.16 -6.46
CA LEU A 33 -19.10 10.03 -7.53
C LEU A 33 -18.64 9.05 -8.60
N ARG A 34 -17.38 9.12 -9.03
CA ARG A 34 -16.83 8.16 -10.00
C ARG A 34 -16.77 6.74 -9.42
N ALA A 35 -16.45 6.59 -8.14
CA ALA A 35 -16.48 5.27 -7.48
C ALA A 35 -17.89 4.66 -7.49
N ASP A 36 -18.91 5.48 -7.28
CA ASP A 36 -20.31 5.07 -7.34
C ASP A 36 -20.71 4.69 -8.77
N VAL A 37 -20.34 5.50 -9.77
CA VAL A 37 -20.58 5.20 -11.20
C VAL A 37 -19.92 3.87 -11.60
N LEU A 38 -18.66 3.64 -11.20
CA LEU A 38 -17.97 2.37 -11.46
C LEU A 38 -18.68 1.17 -10.83
N SER A 39 -19.26 1.37 -9.64
CA SER A 39 -20.03 0.34 -8.94
C SER A 39 -21.34 0.05 -9.67
N LEU A 40 -22.03 1.08 -10.14
CA LEU A 40 -23.26 0.96 -10.94
C LEU A 40 -23.00 0.29 -12.28
N THR A 41 -21.91 0.61 -13.00
CA THR A 41 -21.56 -0.03 -14.28
C THR A 41 -21.40 -1.55 -14.16
N ARG A 42 -20.95 -2.06 -13.02
CA ARG A 42 -20.75 -3.51 -12.79
C ARG A 42 -22.05 -4.25 -12.43
N GLN A 43 -23.14 -3.55 -12.13
CA GLN A 43 -24.41 -4.18 -11.77
C GLN A 43 -25.06 -4.85 -13.00
N ARG A 44 -25.45 -6.11 -12.84
CA ARG A 44 -26.04 -6.93 -13.91
C ARG A 44 -27.50 -6.58 -14.25
N SER A 45 -28.18 -5.77 -13.45
CA SER A 45 -29.59 -5.39 -13.62
C SER A 45 -29.83 -4.21 -14.56
N ASN A 46 -28.78 -3.59 -15.11
CA ASN A 46 -28.90 -2.38 -15.90
C ASN A 46 -29.41 -2.68 -17.33
N SER A 47 -30.30 -1.83 -17.82
CA SER A 47 -30.64 -1.78 -19.24
C SER A 47 -29.41 -1.39 -20.07
N GLU A 48 -29.33 -1.84 -21.33
CA GLU A 48 -28.23 -1.51 -22.25
C GLU A 48 -28.01 0.02 -22.37
N LEU A 49 -29.11 0.79 -22.42
CA LEU A 49 -29.05 2.26 -22.44
C LEU A 49 -28.39 2.82 -21.17
N GLN A 50 -28.71 2.28 -19.99
CA GLN A 50 -28.14 2.73 -18.72
C GLN A 50 -26.65 2.41 -18.64
N ALA A 51 -26.26 1.22 -19.10
CA ALA A 51 -24.85 0.84 -19.16
C ALA A 51 -24.04 1.80 -20.06
N ALA A 52 -24.58 2.17 -21.22
CA ALA A 52 -23.95 3.14 -22.13
C ALA A 52 -23.81 4.53 -21.49
N LEU A 53 -24.86 5.02 -20.80
CA LEU A 53 -24.82 6.30 -20.09
C LEU A 53 -23.80 6.32 -18.94
N TYR A 54 -23.75 5.28 -18.11
CA TYR A 54 -22.76 5.20 -17.03
C TYR A 54 -21.34 5.10 -17.57
N GLN A 55 -21.15 4.42 -18.70
CA GLN A 55 -19.84 4.34 -19.33
C GLN A 55 -19.38 5.71 -19.86
N GLU A 56 -20.26 6.46 -20.52
CA GLU A 56 -19.95 7.81 -20.99
C GLU A 56 -19.63 8.76 -19.82
N LEU A 57 -20.42 8.69 -18.74
CA LEU A 57 -20.19 9.45 -17.51
C LEU A 57 -18.84 9.11 -16.87
N ASN A 58 -18.50 7.82 -16.79
CA ASN A 58 -17.22 7.33 -16.27
C ASN A 58 -16.06 7.84 -17.12
N LEU A 59 -16.18 7.84 -18.44
CA LEU A 59 -15.13 8.37 -19.33
C LEU A 59 -14.93 9.86 -19.11
N CYS A 60 -16.01 10.66 -19.03
CA CYS A 60 -15.92 12.09 -18.76
C CYS A 60 -15.23 12.38 -17.40
N LEU A 61 -15.65 11.67 -16.34
CA LEU A 61 -15.07 11.82 -15.00
C LEU A 61 -13.60 11.37 -14.97
N ARG A 62 -13.27 10.23 -15.60
CA ARG A 62 -11.89 9.74 -15.68
C ARG A 62 -10.99 10.77 -16.36
N ASP A 63 -11.43 11.34 -17.47
CA ASP A 63 -10.61 12.27 -18.25
C ASP A 63 -10.37 13.58 -17.48
N LEU A 64 -11.39 14.09 -16.76
CA LEU A 64 -11.23 15.25 -15.87
C LEU A 64 -10.29 14.95 -14.69
N LEU A 65 -10.49 13.83 -14.01
CA LEU A 65 -9.66 13.44 -12.87
C LEU A 65 -8.21 13.13 -13.31
N ALA A 66 -7.99 12.58 -14.51
CA ALA A 66 -6.64 12.35 -15.03
C ALA A 66 -5.85 13.64 -15.22
N LEU A 67 -6.53 14.76 -15.56
CA LEU A 67 -5.91 16.08 -15.65
C LEU A 67 -5.54 16.62 -14.25
N TRP A 68 -6.45 16.49 -13.29
CA TRP A 68 -6.27 17.02 -11.93
C TRP A 68 -5.34 16.19 -11.06
N PHE A 69 -5.22 14.89 -11.31
CA PHE A 69 -4.31 13.98 -10.59
C PHE A 69 -3.01 13.71 -11.36
N SER A 70 -2.57 14.69 -12.15
CA SER A 70 -1.27 14.64 -12.82
C SER A 70 -0.12 14.72 -11.80
N SER A 71 1.06 14.20 -12.17
CA SER A 71 2.22 14.08 -11.27
C SER A 71 2.66 15.39 -10.61
N ASN A 72 2.37 16.54 -11.20
CA ASN A 72 2.80 17.85 -10.71
C ASN A 72 1.86 18.43 -9.63
N LEU A 73 0.69 17.82 -9.43
CA LEU A 73 -0.29 18.21 -8.41
C LEU A 73 -0.30 17.25 -7.22
N LEU A 74 0.56 16.23 -7.26
CA LEU A 74 0.73 15.24 -6.22
C LEU A 74 2.04 15.50 -5.48
N ASP A 75 1.94 15.62 -4.16
CA ASP A 75 3.09 15.81 -3.28
C ASP A 75 3.48 14.45 -2.68
N LEU A 76 4.75 14.05 -2.85
CA LEU A 76 5.33 12.86 -2.24
C LEU A 76 5.69 13.15 -0.78
N GLN A 77 5.15 12.35 0.14
CA GLN A 77 5.47 12.44 1.56
C GLN A 77 5.99 11.09 2.08
N ARG A 78 7.02 11.12 2.92
CA ARG A 78 7.48 9.95 3.68
C ARG A 78 6.62 9.81 4.93
N VAL A 79 6.07 8.63 5.17
CA VAL A 79 5.37 8.27 6.40
C VAL A 79 6.37 7.60 7.35
N THR A 80 6.44 8.15 8.55
CA THR A 80 7.29 7.74 9.67
C THR A 80 6.43 7.54 10.91
N TRP A 81 7.01 7.01 11.99
CA TRP A 81 6.29 6.86 13.25
C TRP A 81 5.89 8.20 13.89
N ASP A 82 6.64 9.26 13.60
CA ASP A 82 6.35 10.63 14.04
C ASP A 82 5.30 11.34 13.19
N SER A 83 4.85 10.73 12.09
CA SER A 83 3.80 11.31 11.24
C SER A 83 2.47 11.41 12.00
N PRO A 84 1.60 12.38 11.66
CA PRO A 84 0.31 12.53 12.34
C PRO A 84 -0.47 11.21 12.37
N CYS A 85 -0.96 10.83 13.55
CA CYS A 85 -1.67 9.56 13.76
C CYS A 85 -2.79 9.33 12.73
N ARG A 86 -3.49 10.40 12.32
CA ARG A 86 -4.53 10.35 11.28
C ARG A 86 -4.01 9.83 9.93
N LEU A 87 -2.81 10.22 9.50
CA LEU A 87 -2.21 9.75 8.25
C LEU A 87 -1.84 8.26 8.36
N VAL A 88 -1.20 7.86 9.47
CA VAL A 88 -0.83 6.46 9.73
C VAL A 88 -2.07 5.58 9.80
N GLN A 89 -3.13 6.02 10.48
CA GLN A 89 -4.41 5.33 10.52
C GLN A 89 -4.97 5.11 9.11
N LYS A 90 -4.95 6.15 8.25
CA LYS A 90 -5.43 6.03 6.87
C LYS A 90 -4.59 5.05 6.05
N VAL A 91 -3.27 5.04 6.25
CA VAL A 91 -2.37 4.05 5.63
C VAL A 91 -2.77 2.63 6.04
N CYS A 92 -3.06 2.39 7.33
CA CYS A 92 -3.54 1.09 7.81
C CYS A 92 -4.90 0.71 7.21
N GLU A 93 -5.87 1.63 7.22
CA GLU A 93 -7.24 1.41 6.72
C GLU A 93 -7.26 1.04 5.22
N PHE A 94 -6.35 1.64 4.45
CA PHE A 94 -6.32 1.45 2.99
C PHE A 94 -5.34 0.39 2.51
N GLU A 95 -4.65 -0.33 3.38
CA GLU A 95 -3.71 -1.38 2.97
C GLU A 95 -4.47 -2.58 2.37
N ALA A 96 -4.36 -2.77 1.05
CA ALA A 96 -5.13 -3.78 0.31
C ALA A 96 -4.33 -5.05 0.01
N VAL A 97 -3.00 -5.00 0.08
CA VAL A 97 -2.15 -6.14 -0.28
C VAL A 97 -1.89 -7.03 0.94
N HIS A 98 -1.50 -6.42 2.06
CA HIS A 98 -1.19 -7.14 3.30
C HIS A 98 -1.84 -6.48 4.50
N VAL A 99 -3.00 -6.99 4.92
CA VAL A 99 -3.76 -6.46 6.05
C VAL A 99 -2.85 -6.22 7.26
N VAL A 100 -2.90 -5.00 7.81
CA VAL A 100 -2.17 -4.65 9.03
C VAL A 100 -2.88 -5.30 10.21
N THR A 101 -2.16 -6.14 10.96
CA THR A 101 -2.76 -6.94 12.03
C THR A 101 -2.76 -6.23 13.39
N SER A 102 -1.77 -5.37 13.65
CA SER A 102 -1.60 -4.68 14.92
C SER A 102 -0.92 -3.32 14.76
N TRP A 103 -0.95 -2.49 15.81
CA TRP A 103 -0.24 -1.21 15.81
C TRP A 103 1.29 -1.40 15.79
N GLN A 104 1.79 -2.50 16.37
CA GLN A 104 3.21 -2.86 16.27
C GLN A 104 3.61 -3.29 14.85
N ASP A 105 2.69 -3.87 14.07
CA ASP A 105 2.94 -4.19 12.66
C ASP A 105 3.18 -2.91 11.84
N ILE A 106 2.30 -1.90 11.95
CA ILE A 106 2.53 -0.63 11.24
C ILE A 106 3.80 0.08 11.72
N GLN A 107 4.11 0.05 13.03
CA GLN A 107 5.37 0.61 13.55
C GLN A 107 6.58 -0.02 12.88
N ARG A 108 6.59 -1.34 12.68
CA ARG A 108 7.66 -2.03 11.94
C ARG A 108 7.69 -1.61 10.47
N ARG A 109 6.52 -1.48 9.81
CA ARG A 109 6.43 -1.11 8.38
C ARG A 109 6.84 0.32 8.05
N VAL A 110 6.83 1.23 9.02
CA VAL A 110 7.33 2.62 8.86
C VAL A 110 8.67 2.86 9.57
N GLY A 111 9.21 1.83 10.23
CA GLY A 111 10.43 1.90 11.03
C GLY A 111 11.70 1.61 10.24
N THR A 112 12.70 1.11 10.95
CA THR A 112 14.05 0.86 10.41
C THR A 112 14.05 -0.15 9.27
N ASN A 113 14.87 0.06 8.24
CA ASN A 113 14.94 -0.73 7.01
C ASN A 113 13.61 -0.82 6.25
N ARG A 114 12.65 0.06 6.56
CA ARG A 114 11.38 0.19 5.86
C ARG A 114 11.16 1.64 5.51
N ARG A 115 10.55 1.87 4.34
CA ARG A 115 10.12 3.20 3.92
C ARG A 115 8.68 3.09 3.45
N CYS A 116 7.85 3.99 3.94
CA CYS A 116 6.48 4.14 3.46
C CYS A 116 6.38 5.52 2.81
N TYR A 117 5.97 5.55 1.55
CA TYR A 117 5.75 6.77 0.79
C TYR A 117 4.29 6.88 0.42
N VAL A 118 3.76 8.09 0.48
CA VAL A 118 2.39 8.37 0.05
C VAL A 118 2.39 9.53 -0.93
N PHE A 119 1.52 9.45 -1.93
CA PHE A 119 1.11 10.64 -2.67
C PHE A 119 -0.09 11.26 -2.00
N THR A 120 -0.01 12.57 -1.77
CA THR A 120 -1.11 13.40 -1.29
C THR A 120 -1.47 14.43 -2.36
N HIS A 121 -2.73 14.85 -2.37
CA HIS A 121 -3.20 15.88 -3.31
C HIS A 121 -3.63 17.10 -2.52
N ARG A 122 -3.26 18.30 -2.98
CA ARG A 122 -3.50 19.56 -2.25
C ARG A 122 -4.98 19.83 -1.96
N CYS A 123 -5.85 19.51 -2.91
CA CYS A 123 -7.31 19.64 -2.71
C CYS A 123 -7.96 18.47 -1.96
N MET A 124 -7.18 17.51 -1.46
CA MET A 124 -7.65 16.38 -0.64
C MET A 124 -6.71 16.18 0.55
N GLU A 125 -6.76 17.12 1.49
CA GLU A 125 -5.87 17.13 2.65
C GLU A 125 -6.06 15.90 3.55
N GLY A 126 -4.94 15.33 3.99
CA GLY A 126 -4.92 14.22 4.95
C GLY A 126 -5.41 12.88 4.40
N ILE A 127 -5.68 12.77 3.10
CA ILE A 127 -6.06 11.52 2.44
C ILE A 127 -4.94 11.09 1.50
N PRO A 128 -4.22 9.99 1.80
CA PRO A 128 -3.23 9.45 0.88
C PRO A 128 -3.96 8.91 -0.34
N VAL A 129 -3.48 9.26 -1.55
CA VAL A 129 -4.04 8.84 -2.83
C VAL A 129 -3.49 7.48 -3.25
N VAL A 130 -2.18 7.31 -3.10
CA VAL A 130 -1.47 6.04 -3.31
C VAL A 130 -0.49 5.86 -2.17
N VAL A 131 -0.41 4.63 -1.65
CA VAL A 131 0.53 4.21 -0.60
C VAL A 131 1.52 3.23 -1.22
N LEU A 132 2.80 3.43 -0.96
CA LEU A 132 3.91 2.59 -1.40
C LEU A 132 4.73 2.15 -0.18
N HIS A 133 4.80 0.86 0.05
CA HIS A 133 5.69 0.28 1.04
C HIS A 133 6.93 -0.33 0.39
N VAL A 134 8.08 0.01 0.97
CA VAL A 134 9.41 -0.39 0.50
C VAL A 134 10.16 -1.07 1.64
N ALA A 135 10.79 -2.20 1.35
CA ALA A 135 11.76 -2.83 2.23
C ALA A 135 13.17 -2.59 1.71
N LEU A 136 14.05 -2.17 2.61
CA LEU A 136 15.47 -2.00 2.35
C LEU A 136 16.19 -3.30 2.74
N ALA A 137 17.01 -3.82 1.83
CA ALA A 137 17.67 -5.12 1.99
C ALA A 137 19.07 -5.12 1.33
N PRO A 138 19.96 -6.04 1.75
CA PRO A 138 21.23 -6.26 1.06
C PRO A 138 21.06 -6.91 -0.32
N GLU A 139 19.94 -7.59 -0.58
CA GLU A 139 19.67 -8.30 -1.83
C GLU A 139 18.17 -8.26 -2.17
N ILE A 140 17.83 -8.56 -3.44
CA ILE A 140 16.43 -8.69 -3.86
C ILE A 140 15.81 -9.91 -3.17
N SER A 141 14.83 -9.67 -2.31
CA SER A 141 14.09 -10.75 -1.65
C SER A 141 13.24 -11.54 -2.65
N SER A 142 13.21 -12.86 -2.50
CA SER A 142 12.34 -13.78 -3.25
C SER A 142 11.03 -14.11 -2.53
N CYS A 143 10.93 -13.80 -1.24
CA CYS A 143 9.77 -14.13 -0.41
C CYS A 143 9.31 -12.94 0.43
N LEU A 144 8.00 -12.73 0.44
CA LEU A 144 7.38 -11.67 1.21
C LEU A 144 7.43 -11.93 2.72
N HIS A 145 7.24 -13.17 3.18
CA HIS A 145 7.24 -13.50 4.62
C HIS A 145 8.55 -13.09 5.29
N SER A 146 9.66 -13.24 4.57
CA SER A 146 10.98 -12.77 4.99
C SER A 146 11.10 -11.25 5.13
N LEU A 147 10.14 -10.46 4.62
CA LEU A 147 10.10 -9.01 4.74
C LEU A 147 9.12 -8.53 5.81
N ILE A 148 8.03 -9.24 6.04
CA ILE A 148 7.01 -8.84 7.03
C ILE A 148 7.34 -9.40 8.42
N ASP A 149 7.86 -10.63 8.50
CA ASP A 149 8.09 -11.33 9.77
C ASP A 149 9.50 -11.15 10.32
N LYS A 150 10.47 -10.71 9.51
CA LYS A 150 11.81 -10.41 10.04
C LYS A 150 11.72 -9.23 11.01
N PRO A 151 11.97 -9.42 12.32
CA PRO A 151 12.40 -8.29 13.14
C PRO A 151 13.66 -7.70 12.50
N SER A 152 13.86 -6.40 12.65
CA SER A 152 15.02 -5.64 12.18
C SER A 152 16.30 -6.47 12.26
N LEU A 153 17.13 -6.44 11.21
CA LEU A 153 18.40 -7.16 11.10
C LEU A 153 19.36 -6.80 12.25
N SER A 154 19.16 -7.43 13.41
CA SER A 154 20.02 -7.37 14.57
C SER A 154 19.66 -8.52 15.52
N ASP A 155 19.85 -9.76 15.05
CA ASP A 155 19.99 -10.91 15.94
C ASP A 155 20.79 -12.02 15.24
N LYS A 156 22.12 -11.94 15.42
CA LYS A 156 23.07 -13.06 15.45
C LYS A 156 23.08 -14.03 14.26
N ASP A 157 23.83 -13.66 13.22
CA ASP A 157 24.62 -14.64 12.47
C ASP A 157 25.80 -15.15 13.34
N VAL A 158 25.47 -15.89 14.40
CA VAL A 158 26.41 -16.75 15.13
C VAL A 158 25.62 -17.96 15.63
N ASN A 159 25.34 -18.89 14.72
CA ASN A 159 25.37 -20.34 14.97
C ASN A 159 24.97 -21.09 13.69
N ALA A 160 25.84 -20.99 12.69
CA ALA A 160 25.87 -21.92 11.57
C ALA A 160 27.17 -22.73 11.61
N VAL A 161 27.46 -23.39 12.74
CA VAL A 161 28.29 -24.61 12.76
C VAL A 161 27.82 -25.47 13.93
N THR A 162 27.42 -26.71 13.62
CA THR A 162 27.57 -28.00 14.35
C THR A 162 26.26 -28.82 14.43
N SER A 163 26.27 -29.91 13.64
CA SER A 163 25.68 -31.25 13.90
C SER A 163 24.17 -31.44 14.10
N SER A 164 23.53 -31.94 13.04
CA SER A 164 22.93 -33.29 12.92
C SER A 164 22.06 -33.90 14.05
N SER A 165 20.85 -34.30 13.63
CA SER A 165 20.19 -35.61 13.89
C SER A 165 19.34 -35.85 15.16
N THR A 166 18.29 -36.65 14.90
CA THR A 166 17.52 -37.57 15.78
C THR A 166 16.32 -37.09 16.62
N SER A 167 15.13 -37.38 16.07
CA SER A 167 13.96 -38.11 16.63
C SER A 167 13.63 -38.14 18.14
N SER A 168 12.33 -37.91 18.37
CA SER A 168 11.35 -38.66 19.20
C SER A 168 11.29 -38.49 20.74
N SER A 169 10.15 -37.94 21.16
CA SER A 169 9.22 -38.35 22.25
C SER A 169 9.73 -38.54 23.69
N SER A 170 9.12 -37.84 24.66
CA SER A 170 8.22 -38.44 25.66
C SER A 170 7.74 -37.42 26.70
N SER A 171 6.52 -37.66 27.16
CA SER A 171 5.76 -37.00 28.23
C SER A 171 6.29 -37.33 29.63
N SER A 172 6.15 -36.39 30.59
CA SER A 172 5.59 -36.71 31.92
C SER A 172 5.36 -35.46 32.78
N THR A 173 4.19 -35.49 33.40
CA THR A 173 3.66 -34.66 34.49
C THR A 173 4.43 -34.85 35.81
N SER A 174 4.56 -33.79 36.61
CA SER A 174 4.24 -33.84 38.04
C SER A 174 4.16 -32.45 38.67
N SER A 175 3.42 -32.42 39.76
CA SER A 175 2.70 -31.34 40.42
C SER A 175 3.44 -30.69 41.60
N SER A 176 2.73 -29.72 42.22
CA SER A 176 2.87 -29.16 43.58
C SER A 176 3.83 -27.96 43.71
N SER A 177 3.62 -26.96 44.57
CA SER A 177 2.47 -26.33 45.24
C SER A 177 3.01 -25.13 46.02
N SER A 178 2.19 -24.09 46.19
CA SER A 178 2.24 -23.07 47.27
C SER A 178 3.50 -22.23 47.48
N SER A 179 3.40 -20.91 47.34
CA SER A 179 3.28 -20.00 48.50
C SER A 179 3.28 -18.53 48.08
N SER A 180 2.44 -17.77 48.78
CA SER A 180 2.27 -16.33 48.74
C SER A 180 3.47 -15.57 49.30
N SER A 181 3.85 -14.45 48.66
CA SER A 181 4.29 -13.27 49.40
C SER A 181 4.15 -12.01 48.54
N SER A 182 3.35 -11.10 49.06
CA SER A 182 3.29 -9.69 48.70
C SER A 182 4.59 -9.00 49.13
N SER A 183 5.25 -8.30 48.20
CA SER A 183 6.08 -7.17 48.56
C SER A 183 5.99 -6.09 47.48
N SER A 184 5.47 -4.96 47.92
CA SER A 184 5.49 -3.67 47.28
C SER A 184 6.93 -3.15 47.17
N SER A 185 7.39 -2.87 45.96
CA SER A 185 8.56 -2.03 45.73
C SER A 185 8.29 -1.07 44.56
N SER A 186 8.02 0.18 44.95
CA SER A 186 8.42 1.42 44.30
C SER A 186 8.80 1.34 42.82
N SER A 187 7.90 1.86 42.00
CA SER A 187 8.13 2.29 40.62
C SER A 187 9.21 3.37 40.56
N THR A 188 10.47 2.94 40.43
CA THR A 188 11.50 3.79 39.83
C THR A 188 11.29 3.67 38.32
N ALA A 189 10.85 4.76 37.69
CA ALA A 189 10.73 4.86 36.25
C ALA A 189 12.12 4.68 35.63
N ALA A 190 12.49 3.43 35.36
CA ALA A 190 13.59 3.10 34.48
C ALA A 190 13.15 3.52 33.09
N SER A 191 13.73 4.62 32.63
CA SER A 191 13.74 5.04 31.23
C SER A 191 14.24 3.85 30.40
N ALA A 192 13.31 3.06 29.88
CA ALA A 192 13.57 2.05 28.89
C ALA A 192 13.94 2.78 27.60
N SER A 193 15.24 3.01 27.40
CA SER A 193 15.80 3.35 26.11
C SER A 193 15.46 2.20 25.17
N VAL A 194 14.41 2.40 24.37
CA VAL A 194 14.13 1.56 23.20
C VAL A 194 15.41 1.57 22.38
N ASN A 195 16.07 0.41 22.28
CA ASN A 195 17.23 0.21 21.43
C ASN A 195 16.81 0.58 20.01
N ASP A 196 17.20 1.77 19.56
CA ASP A 196 17.02 2.22 18.19
C ASP A 196 17.93 1.36 17.33
N GLY A 197 17.33 0.46 16.54
CA GLY A 197 18.04 -0.40 15.60
C GLY A 197 18.68 0.45 14.51
N SER A 198 19.86 0.98 14.78
CA SER A 198 20.59 1.89 13.88
C SER A 198 20.72 1.25 12.50
N GLU A 199 20.15 1.90 11.48
CA GLU A 199 20.24 1.45 10.11
C GLU A 199 21.70 1.51 9.63
N GLU A 200 22.22 0.42 9.08
CA GLU A 200 23.55 0.38 8.48
C GLU A 200 23.45 0.67 6.97
N PRO A 201 23.67 1.92 6.51
CA PRO A 201 23.46 2.28 5.10
C PRO A 201 24.36 1.51 4.13
N ALA A 202 25.54 1.08 4.59
CA ALA A 202 26.50 0.32 3.79
C ALA A 202 26.00 -1.09 3.40
N LYS A 203 25.08 -1.67 4.18
CA LYS A 203 24.51 -3.00 3.91
C LYS A 203 23.29 -2.93 2.98
N ILE A 204 22.76 -1.75 2.68
CA ILE A 204 21.53 -1.59 1.89
C ILE A 204 21.91 -1.45 0.41
N GLN A 205 21.65 -2.48 -0.38
CA GLN A 205 21.95 -2.48 -1.83
C GLN A 205 20.68 -2.57 -2.69
N ALA A 206 19.57 -3.06 -2.13
CA ALA A 206 18.32 -3.30 -2.81
C ALA A 206 17.12 -2.63 -2.12
N ALA A 207 16.24 -2.03 -2.91
CA ALA A 207 14.92 -1.60 -2.51
C ALA A 207 13.84 -2.49 -3.13
N VAL A 208 13.01 -3.10 -2.28
CA VAL A 208 11.94 -4.02 -2.69
C VAL A 208 10.58 -3.38 -2.43
N PHE A 209 9.84 -3.08 -3.50
CA PHE A 209 8.47 -2.59 -3.46
C PHE A 209 7.52 -3.76 -3.24
N TYR A 210 6.99 -3.93 -2.02
CA TYR A 210 6.19 -5.10 -1.66
C TYR A 210 4.69 -4.82 -1.53
N SER A 211 4.29 -3.55 -1.40
CA SER A 211 2.88 -3.16 -1.47
C SER A 211 2.75 -1.81 -2.17
N ILE A 212 1.84 -1.75 -3.15
CA ILE A 212 1.41 -0.52 -3.82
C ILE A 212 -0.10 -0.51 -3.80
N THR A 213 -0.69 0.42 -3.06
CA THR A 213 -2.15 0.48 -2.91
C THR A 213 -2.70 1.83 -3.33
N SER A 214 -3.61 1.83 -4.30
CA SER A 214 -4.47 2.98 -4.60
C SER A 214 -5.63 3.01 -3.61
N THR A 215 -5.73 4.06 -2.81
CA THR A 215 -6.72 4.14 -1.73
C THR A 215 -8.12 4.50 -2.24
N GLN A 216 -8.18 5.26 -3.34
CA GLN A 216 -9.43 5.78 -3.90
C GLN A 216 -9.88 4.94 -5.09
N LYS A 217 -11.00 4.24 -4.93
CA LYS A 217 -11.63 3.45 -6.02
C LYS A 217 -12.00 4.32 -7.22
N GLY A 218 -12.41 5.57 -6.97
CA GLY A 218 -12.74 6.54 -8.00
C GLY A 218 -11.56 6.99 -8.87
N LEU A 219 -10.33 6.67 -8.49
CA LEU A 219 -9.12 6.95 -9.29
C LEU A 219 -8.62 5.72 -10.06
N GLN A 220 -9.37 4.60 -10.04
CA GLN A 220 -9.01 3.40 -10.77
C GLN A 220 -8.77 3.71 -12.27
N GLY A 221 -7.65 3.23 -12.82
CA GLY A 221 -7.26 3.45 -14.20
C GLY A 221 -6.66 4.82 -14.51
N ILE A 222 -6.36 5.64 -13.50
CA ILE A 222 -5.55 6.85 -13.65
C ILE A 222 -4.10 6.51 -13.27
N GLU A 223 -3.16 6.78 -14.18
CA GLU A 223 -1.76 6.38 -14.04
C GLU A 223 -0.97 7.25 -13.05
N MET A 224 -1.04 6.91 -11.76
CA MET A 224 -0.23 7.57 -10.72
C MET A 224 0.97 6.70 -10.27
N GLY A 225 0.87 5.38 -10.39
CA GLY A 225 1.87 4.44 -9.86
C GLY A 225 3.26 4.59 -10.47
N LYS A 226 3.36 4.81 -11.78
CA LYS A 226 4.65 5.02 -12.48
C LYS A 226 5.42 6.22 -11.91
N TYR A 227 4.71 7.32 -11.66
CA TYR A 227 5.29 8.54 -11.11
C TYR A 227 5.69 8.35 -9.64
N LEU A 228 4.89 7.60 -8.88
CA LEU A 228 5.18 7.27 -7.49
C LEU A 228 6.48 6.48 -7.37
N ILE A 229 6.65 5.43 -8.16
CA ILE A 229 7.86 4.61 -8.14
C ILE A 229 9.07 5.47 -8.52
N LYS A 230 8.98 6.28 -9.59
CA LYS A 230 10.09 7.16 -9.99
C LYS A 230 10.48 8.16 -8.89
N ALA A 231 9.49 8.79 -8.26
CA ALA A 231 9.72 9.76 -7.20
C ALA A 231 10.30 9.09 -5.94
N ALA A 232 9.78 7.92 -5.55
CA ALA A 232 10.30 7.14 -4.44
C ALA A 232 11.73 6.65 -4.69
N VAL A 233 12.04 6.14 -5.88
CA VAL A 233 13.40 5.76 -6.29
C VAL A 233 14.35 6.95 -6.17
N SER A 234 13.94 8.13 -6.64
CA SER A 234 14.76 9.34 -6.55
C SER A 234 15.07 9.68 -5.08
N LYS A 235 14.07 9.63 -4.20
CA LYS A 235 14.26 9.84 -2.75
C LYS A 235 15.12 8.79 -2.07
N LEU A 236 14.98 7.53 -2.47
CA LEU A 236 15.81 6.46 -1.94
C LEU A 236 17.27 6.59 -2.39
N LEU A 237 17.53 7.05 -3.62
CA LEU A 237 18.90 7.31 -4.11
C LEU A 237 19.53 8.55 -3.45
N GLU A 238 18.73 9.57 -3.12
CA GLU A 238 19.17 10.69 -2.29
C GLU A 238 19.59 10.22 -0.88
N GLU A 239 18.86 9.28 -0.29
CA GLU A 239 19.14 8.74 1.06
C GLU A 239 20.25 7.68 1.05
N PHE A 240 20.31 6.82 0.02
CA PHE A 240 21.26 5.70 -0.12
C PHE A 240 21.94 5.72 -1.50
N PRO A 241 23.00 6.51 -1.69
CA PRO A 241 23.66 6.67 -3.00
C PRO A 241 24.30 5.39 -3.56
N HIS A 242 24.62 4.41 -2.71
CA HIS A 242 25.25 3.14 -3.10
C HIS A 242 24.26 2.04 -3.52
N MET A 243 22.95 2.30 -3.40
CA MET A 243 21.92 1.35 -3.76
C MET A 243 21.82 1.21 -5.29
N THR A 244 21.83 -0.02 -5.78
CA THR A 244 21.86 -0.32 -7.23
C THR A 244 20.67 -1.13 -7.71
N GLN A 245 19.97 -1.82 -6.81
CA GLN A 245 18.92 -2.77 -7.14
C GLN A 245 17.54 -2.24 -6.73
N PHE A 246 16.58 -2.32 -7.66
CA PHE A 246 15.18 -1.98 -7.43
C PHE A 246 14.32 -3.09 -8.00
N SER A 247 13.42 -3.65 -7.19
CA SER A 247 12.53 -4.72 -7.63
C SER A 247 11.18 -4.61 -6.94
N SER A 248 10.14 -5.20 -7.55
CA SER A 248 8.84 -5.35 -6.90
C SER A 248 8.60 -6.80 -6.53
N LEU A 249 8.02 -7.03 -5.36
CA LEU A 249 7.38 -8.29 -5.01
C LEU A 249 5.87 -8.11 -5.12
N SER A 250 5.38 -8.19 -6.36
CA SER A 250 3.97 -7.96 -6.67
C SER A 250 3.16 -9.26 -6.62
N PRO A 251 1.93 -9.24 -6.07
CA PRO A 251 1.02 -10.38 -6.17
C PRO A 251 0.54 -10.56 -7.62
N VAL A 252 0.09 -11.78 -7.96
CA VAL A 252 -0.55 -12.07 -9.26
C VAL A 252 -2.05 -12.37 -9.04
N PRO A 253 -2.87 -11.35 -8.75
CA PRO A 253 -4.30 -11.56 -8.52
C PRO A 253 -4.99 -12.10 -9.78
N GLY A 254 -5.94 -13.01 -9.60
CA GLY A 254 -6.70 -13.63 -10.70
C GLY A 254 -5.98 -14.78 -11.41
N PHE A 255 -4.69 -15.05 -11.13
CA PHE A 255 -3.99 -16.20 -11.73
C PHE A 255 -4.67 -17.53 -11.43
N ARG A 256 -5.12 -17.74 -10.19
CA ARG A 256 -5.86 -18.94 -9.78
C ARG A 256 -7.15 -19.10 -10.59
N ASP A 257 -7.95 -18.03 -10.71
CA ASP A 257 -9.24 -18.08 -11.40
C ASP A 257 -9.06 -18.32 -12.91
N TRP A 258 -8.03 -17.68 -13.49
CA TRP A 258 -7.59 -17.92 -14.86
C TRP A 258 -7.18 -19.38 -15.07
N LEU A 259 -6.33 -19.93 -14.19
CA LEU A 259 -5.86 -21.30 -14.28
C LEU A 259 -7.02 -22.30 -14.17
N LEU A 260 -7.94 -22.10 -13.22
CA LEU A 260 -9.13 -22.93 -13.08
C LEU A 260 -10.06 -22.85 -14.30
N SER A 261 -10.17 -21.67 -14.91
CA SER A 261 -10.96 -21.49 -16.14
C SER A 261 -10.30 -22.18 -17.33
N ALA A 262 -8.99 -22.08 -17.47
CA ALA A 262 -8.21 -22.75 -18.51
C ALA A 262 -8.31 -24.28 -18.38
N LEU A 263 -8.17 -24.83 -17.17
CA LEU A 263 -8.29 -26.26 -16.90
C LEU A 263 -9.68 -26.81 -17.25
N LYS A 264 -10.75 -26.05 -16.95
CA LYS A 264 -12.13 -26.41 -17.33
C LYS A 264 -12.32 -26.44 -18.84
N GLN A 265 -11.74 -25.49 -19.57
CA GLN A 265 -11.81 -25.46 -21.03
C GLN A 265 -11.09 -26.65 -21.67
N THR A 266 -9.94 -27.06 -21.12
CA THR A 266 -9.22 -28.25 -21.60
C THR A 266 -9.90 -29.57 -21.22
N ALA A 267 -10.59 -29.63 -20.09
CA ALA A 267 -11.28 -30.84 -19.61
C ALA A 267 -12.65 -31.06 -20.29
N GLY A 268 -13.31 -30.00 -20.77
CA GLY A 268 -14.60 -30.08 -21.48
C GLY A 268 -14.49 -30.31 -22.99
N GLY A 269 -13.28 -30.59 -23.50
CA GLY A 269 -12.98 -30.82 -24.92
C GLY A 269 -12.80 -32.29 -25.32
N TYR A 270 -13.14 -33.24 -24.45
CA TYR A 270 -13.16 -34.70 -24.73
C TYR A 270 -14.56 -35.27 -24.51
#